data_AF-A0A7W1L0I3-F1
#
_entry.id   AF-A0A7W1L0I3-F1
#
_cell.length_a   1.000
_cell.length_b   1.000
_cell.length_c   1.000
_cell.angle_alpha   90.00
_cell.angle_beta   90.00
_cell.angle_gamma   90.00
#
_symmetry.space_group_name_H-M   'P 1'
#
loop_
_entity.id
_entity.type
_entity.pdbx_description
1 polymer ?
#
loop_
_entity_poly.entity_id
_entity_poly.type
_entity_poly.pdbx_seq_one_letter_code
_entity_poly.pdbx_strand_id
1 'polypeptide(L)'
;MEVWRDAVELSTRAAELFTGIAVRSAEARGRFSVALSGGSTPKALYRLLADNAHQNSLAETWPLTHVFWTDERSVPPLDPQSNYRMAREALLMHVPVPD
;
A
#
# COMPACT_ATOMS: atom_id res chain seq x y z
N MET A 1 -9.42 13.74 -14.30
CA MET A 1 -8.13 13.06 -14.49
C MET A 1 -7.05 14.00 -14.00
N GLU A 2 -6.28 13.59 -13.00
CA GLU A 2 -5.17 14.39 -12.46
C GLU A 2 -3.87 13.97 -13.15
N VAL A 3 -2.99 14.93 -13.43
CA VAL A 3 -1.69 14.69 -14.06
C VAL A 3 -0.63 15.40 -13.23
N TRP A 4 0.42 14.67 -12.87
CA TRP A 4 1.53 15.15 -12.05
C TRP A 4 2.81 15.21 -12.90
N ARG A 5 3.79 16.00 -12.46
CA ARG A 5 4.99 16.31 -13.26
C ARG A 5 5.89 15.09 -13.45
N ASP A 6 6.01 14.26 -12.43
CA ASP A 6 6.87 13.09 -12.42
C ASP A 6 6.35 11.99 -11.49
N ALA A 7 7.05 10.85 -11.49
CA ALA A 7 6.68 9.68 -10.70
C ALA A 7 6.81 9.91 -9.19
N VAL A 8 7.67 10.83 -8.75
CA VAL A 8 7.87 11.15 -7.33
C VAL A 8 6.66 11.91 -6.83
N GLU A 9 6.28 13.00 -7.52
CA GLU A 9 5.09 13.79 -7.19
C GLU A 9 3.83 12.93 -7.24
N LEU A 10 3.68 12.07 -8.27
CA LEU A 10 2.58 11.12 -8.36
C LEU A 10 2.51 10.20 -7.13
N SER A 11 3.64 9.61 -6.72
CA SER A 11 3.67 8.65 -5.61
C SER A 11 3.39 9.32 -4.27
N THR A 12 3.89 10.54 -4.05
CA THR A 12 3.59 11.34 -2.86
C THR A 12 2.10 11.66 -2.77
N ARG A 13 1.50 12.14 -3.87
CA ARG A 13 0.05 12.43 -3.92
C ARG A 13 -0.80 11.18 -3.73
N ALA A 14 -0.38 10.06 -4.30
CA ALA A 14 -1.04 8.78 -4.08
C ALA A 14 -0.95 8.32 -2.61
N ALA A 15 0.17 8.57 -1.91
CA ALA A 15 0.35 8.23 -0.50
C ALA A 15 -0.55 9.09 0.41
N GLU A 16 -0.67 10.39 0.11
CA GLU A 16 -1.61 11.30 0.79
C GLU A 16 -3.06 10.83 0.62
N LEU A 17 -3.44 10.51 -0.62
CA LEU A 17 -4.79 10.03 -0.92
C LEU A 17 -5.09 8.68 -0.24
N PHE A 18 -4.17 7.74 -0.32
CA PHE A 18 -4.25 6.44 0.35
C PHE A 18 -4.48 6.62 1.85
N THR A 19 -3.63 7.44 2.49
CA THR A 19 -3.71 7.70 3.93
C THR A 19 -5.06 8.29 4.32
N GLY A 20 -5.54 9.30 3.58
CA GLY A 20 -6.83 9.91 3.84
C GLY A 20 -8.00 8.93 3.68
N ILE A 21 -7.98 8.05 2.67
CA ILE A 21 -9.02 7.04 2.48
C ILE A 21 -8.96 5.98 3.58
N ALA A 22 -7.75 5.54 3.95
CA ALA A 22 -7.52 4.52 4.96
C ALA A 22 -8.09 4.96 6.30
N VAL A 23 -7.68 6.13 6.78
CA VAL A 23 -8.12 6.70 8.07
C VAL A 23 -9.64 6.88 8.09
N ARG A 24 -10.23 7.53 7.07
CA ARG A 24 -11.70 7.72 7.01
C ARG A 24 -12.47 6.40 6.99
N SER A 25 -11.93 5.37 6.33
CA SER A 25 -12.58 4.06 6.26
C SER A 25 -12.53 3.35 7.62
N ALA A 26 -11.37 3.38 8.27
CA ALA A 26 -11.16 2.82 9.60
C ALA A 26 -12.06 3.51 10.63
N GLU A 27 -12.12 4.84 10.65
CA GLU A 27 -13.00 5.61 11.53
C GLU A 27 -14.48 5.29 11.31
N ALA A 28 -14.92 5.22 10.05
CA ALA A 28 -16.33 5.05 9.74
C ALA A 28 -16.83 3.60 9.90
N ARG A 29 -15.95 2.59 9.80
CA ARG A 29 -16.35 1.18 9.66
C ARG A 29 -15.57 0.22 10.54
N GLY A 30 -14.59 0.69 11.30
CA GLY A 30 -13.66 -0.16 12.05
C GLY A 30 -12.75 -1.01 11.17
N ARG A 31 -12.66 -0.74 9.85
CA ARG A 31 -11.79 -1.45 8.92
C ARG A 31 -11.45 -0.63 7.68
N PHE A 32 -10.28 -0.90 7.12
CA PHE A 32 -9.88 -0.44 5.80
C PHE A 32 -9.58 -1.66 4.92
N SER A 33 -10.03 -1.65 3.66
CA SER A 33 -9.78 -2.75 2.72
C SER A 33 -9.15 -2.20 1.46
N VAL A 34 -8.04 -2.81 1.04
CA VAL A 34 -7.24 -2.35 -0.10
C VAL A 34 -6.85 -3.52 -0.98
N ALA A 35 -6.98 -3.36 -2.30
CA ALA A 35 -6.41 -4.28 -3.27
C ALA A 35 -5.08 -3.73 -3.79
N LEU A 36 -4.01 -4.49 -3.64
CA LEU A 36 -2.65 -4.16 -4.09
C LEU A 36 -2.43 -4.70 -5.51
N SER A 37 -1.65 -3.96 -6.27
CA SER A 37 -1.33 -4.25 -7.67
C SER A 37 0.18 -4.31 -7.89
N GLY A 38 0.58 -4.97 -8.98
CA GLY A 38 1.96 -5.06 -9.41
C GLY A 38 2.51 -3.81 -10.10
N GLY A 39 3.81 -3.83 -10.39
CA GLY A 39 4.47 -2.84 -11.25
C GLY A 39 5.29 -1.79 -10.50
N SER A 40 6.01 -0.97 -11.26
CA SER A 40 6.94 0.03 -10.72
C SER A 40 6.24 1.21 -10.03
N THR A 41 5.09 1.65 -10.54
CA THR A 41 4.34 2.78 -9.97
C THR A 41 3.78 2.44 -8.58
N PRO A 42 3.06 1.31 -8.36
CA PRO A 42 2.65 0.93 -7.01
C PRO A 42 3.83 0.65 -6.09
N LYS A 43 4.93 0.07 -6.60
CA LYS A 43 6.15 -0.18 -5.79
C LYS A 43 6.72 1.10 -5.18
N ALA A 44 6.71 2.22 -5.91
CA ALA A 44 7.18 3.50 -5.38
C ALA A 44 6.27 4.02 -4.25
N LEU A 45 4.95 3.95 -4.45
CA LEU A 45 3.95 4.26 -3.41
C LEU A 45 4.14 3.39 -2.16
N TYR A 46 4.33 2.09 -2.33
CA TYR A 46 4.50 1.13 -1.23
C TYR A 46 5.69 1.47 -0.34
N ARG A 47 6.83 1.84 -0.94
CA ARG A 47 7.99 2.31 -0.18
C ARG A 47 7.70 3.58 0.61
N LEU A 48 7.03 4.56 0.01
CA LEU A 48 6.64 5.78 0.72
C LEU A 48 5.71 5.48 1.90
N LEU A 49 4.74 4.58 1.73
CA LEU A 49 3.85 4.16 2.81
C LEU A 49 4.61 3.43 3.94
N ALA A 50 5.58 2.59 3.59
CA ALA A 50 6.45 1.91 4.55
C ALA A 50 7.31 2.90 5.34
N ASP A 51 7.96 3.85 4.66
CA ASP A 51 8.83 4.86 5.29
C ASP A 51 8.05 5.75 6.28
N ASN A 52 6.77 5.97 6.01
CA ASN A 52 5.88 6.81 6.84
C ASN A 52 4.98 6.00 7.79
N ALA A 53 5.15 4.69 7.87
CA ALA A 53 4.22 3.78 8.56
C ALA A 53 3.99 4.11 10.04
N HIS A 54 4.95 4.78 10.68
CA HIS A 54 4.96 5.07 12.12
C HIS A 54 4.77 6.56 12.46
N GLN A 55 4.70 7.45 11.47
CA GLN A 55 4.79 8.90 11.71
C GLN A 55 3.45 9.64 11.57
N ASN A 56 2.40 8.96 11.09
CA ASN A 56 1.12 9.58 10.74
C ASN A 56 -0.07 8.80 11.31
N SER A 57 -1.29 9.33 11.18
CA SER A 57 -2.57 8.68 11.53
C SER A 57 -2.75 7.28 10.92
N LEU A 58 -1.95 6.94 9.90
CA LEU A 58 -1.92 5.63 9.29
C LEU A 58 -1.43 4.52 10.25
N ALA A 59 -0.61 4.86 11.25
CA ALA A 59 -0.07 3.90 12.21
C ALA A 59 -1.18 3.13 12.96
N GLU A 60 -2.27 3.82 13.31
CA GLU A 60 -3.44 3.22 13.98
C GLU A 60 -4.37 2.49 13.01
N THR A 61 -4.23 2.74 11.70
CA THR A 61 -5.08 2.13 10.66
C THR A 61 -4.54 0.78 10.18
N TRP A 62 -3.22 0.54 10.24
CA TRP A 62 -2.63 -0.72 9.80
C TRP A 62 -3.22 -1.97 10.47
N PRO A 63 -3.44 -2.01 11.80
CA PRO A 63 -4.09 -3.15 12.46
C PRO A 63 -5.54 -3.42 12.00
N LEU A 64 -6.18 -2.43 11.37
CA LEU A 64 -7.55 -2.51 10.85
C LEU A 64 -7.58 -2.73 9.33
N THR A 65 -6.42 -2.95 8.71
CA THR A 65 -6.27 -3.04 7.26
C THR A 65 -6.37 -4.49 6.79
N HIS A 66 -7.20 -4.71 5.77
CA HIS A 66 -7.33 -5.98 5.06
C HIS A 66 -6.79 -5.84 3.64
N VAL A 67 -5.85 -6.69 3.27
CA VAL A 67 -5.15 -6.65 1.99
C VAL A 67 -5.68 -7.71 1.03
N PHE A 68 -5.91 -7.31 -0.21
CA PHE A 68 -6.30 -8.15 -1.33
C PHE A 68 -5.34 -7.94 -2.50
N TRP A 69 -5.42 -8.80 -3.51
CA TRP A 69 -4.63 -8.68 -4.75
C TRP A 69 -5.56 -8.41 -5.92
N THR A 70 -5.22 -7.42 -6.75
CA THR A 70 -5.97 -7.17 -8.00
C THR A 70 -5.74 -8.28 -9.03
N ASP A 71 -4.49 -8.77 -9.07
CA ASP A 71 -4.00 -9.83 -9.93
C ASP A 71 -2.75 -10.45 -9.30
N GLU A 72 -2.39 -11.66 -9.74
CA GLU A 72 -1.12 -12.30 -9.38
C GLU A 72 -0.69 -13.27 -10.48
N ARG A 73 0.62 -13.53 -10.54
CA ARG A 73 1.29 -14.42 -11.48
C ARG A 73 1.28 -15.80 -10.86
N SER A 74 0.99 -16.82 -11.65
CA SER A 74 0.98 -18.21 -11.20
C SER A 74 2.41 -18.75 -11.07
N VAL A 75 3.16 -18.22 -10.11
CA VAL A 75 4.56 -18.54 -9.80
C VAL A 75 4.73 -18.69 -8.28
N PRO A 76 5.81 -19.31 -7.78
CA PRO A 76 6.07 -19.40 -6.35
C PRO A 76 6.09 -18.02 -5.65
N PRO A 77 5.70 -17.90 -4.37
CA PRO A 77 5.59 -16.61 -3.67
C PRO A 77 6.89 -15.82 -3.53
N LEU A 78 8.05 -16.48 -3.69
CA LEU A 78 9.37 -15.84 -3.65
C LEU A 78 9.95 -15.63 -5.06
N ASP A 79 9.19 -15.90 -6.12
CA ASP A 79 9.61 -15.62 -7.49
C ASP A 79 9.71 -14.10 -7.72
N PRO A 80 10.74 -13.58 -8.40
CA PRO A 80 10.86 -12.16 -8.74
C PRO A 80 9.66 -11.55 -9.49
N GLN A 81 8.83 -12.37 -10.15
CA GLN A 81 7.64 -11.92 -10.89
C GLN A 81 6.37 -11.84 -10.04
N SER A 82 6.40 -12.32 -8.79
CA SER A 82 5.25 -12.29 -7.88
C SER A 82 4.95 -10.86 -7.41
N ASN A 83 3.69 -10.44 -7.56
CA ASN A 83 3.15 -9.22 -6.97
C ASN A 83 3.20 -9.29 -5.44
N TYR A 84 2.90 -10.46 -4.87
CA TYR A 84 3.03 -10.75 -3.44
C TYR A 84 4.44 -10.46 -2.96
N ARG A 85 5.46 -11.05 -3.61
CA ARG A 85 6.86 -10.80 -3.24
C ARG A 85 7.17 -9.31 -3.26
N MET A 86 6.80 -8.64 -4.34
CA MET A 86 7.08 -7.21 -4.52
C MET A 86 6.46 -6.36 -3.41
N ALA A 87 5.16 -6.54 -3.12
CA ALA A 87 4.51 -5.73 -2.09
C ALA A 87 4.95 -6.15 -0.67
N ARG A 88 5.32 -7.41 -0.46
CA ARG A 88 5.90 -7.87 0.80
C ARG A 88 7.22 -7.15 1.10
N GLU A 89 8.13 -7.13 0.14
CA GLU A 89 9.42 -6.46 0.26
C GLU A 89 9.31 -4.93 0.30
N ALA A 90 8.32 -4.35 -0.40
CA ALA A 90 8.19 -2.89 -0.49
C ALA A 90 7.33 -2.27 0.61
N LEU A 91 6.43 -3.04 1.25
CA LEU A 91 5.44 -2.54 2.21
C LEU A 91 5.16 -3.52 3.36
N LEU A 92 4.65 -4.72 3.06
CA LEU A 92 3.96 -5.52 4.09
C LEU A 92 4.87 -5.99 5.23
N MET A 93 6.18 -6.15 4.99
CA MET A 93 7.13 -6.49 6.07
C MET A 93 7.52 -5.29 6.96
N HIS A 94 7.06 -4.08 6.62
CA HIS A 94 7.41 -2.83 7.28
C HIS A 94 6.22 -2.19 8.00
N VAL A 95 5.01 -2.77 7.88
CA VAL A 95 3.78 -2.21 8.45
C VAL A 95 3.09 -3.26 9.32
N PRO A 96 2.43 -2.88 10.43
CA PRO A 96 1.78 -3.81 11.35
C PRO A 96 0.39 -4.22 10.84
N VAL A 97 0.30 -4.72 9.60
CA VAL A 97 -0.91 -5.33 9.04
C VAL A 97 -1.07 -6.75 9.61
N PRO A 98 -2.28 -7.19 10.02
CA PRO A 98 -2.50 -8.57 10.47
C PRO A 98 -2.31 -9.61 9.35
N ASP A 99 -1.85 -10.81 9.73
CA ASP A 99 -1.73 -11.99 8.84
C ASP A 99 -3.10 -12.57 8.41
#